data_AF-A0A9Q1GH93-F1
#
_entry.id   AF-A0A9Q1GH93-F1
#
_cell.length_a   1.000
_cell.length_b   1.000
_cell.length_c   1.000
_cell.angle_alpha   90.00
_cell.angle_beta   90.00
_cell.angle_gamma   90.00
#
_symmetry.space_group_name_H-M   'P 1'
#
loop_
_entity.id
_entity.type
_entity.pdbx_description
1 polymer ?
#
loop_
_entity_poly.entity_id
_entity_poly.type
_entity_poly.pdbx_seq_one_letter_code
_entity_poly.pdbx_strand_id
1 'polypeptide(L)' 'MEKIMNIAVFLLPFFLGLAVGASPGVQIGGLFPRGADQEYSAFRIGMVQFGTSEFRLTPHIDNLEVANSFAVTNCCE' A
#
# COMPACT_ATOMS: atom_id res chain seq x y z
N MET A 1 18.08 15.60 40.10
CA MET A 1 16.73 15.60 39.50
C MET A 1 16.75 16.11 38.06
N GLU A 2 17.52 17.16 37.74
CA GLU A 2 17.61 17.72 36.37
C GLU A 2 18.06 16.73 35.27
N LYS A 3 19.01 15.83 35.56
CA LYS A 3 19.48 14.84 34.56
C LYS A 3 18.37 13.89 34.10
N ILE A 4 17.47 13.48 35.01
CA ILE A 4 16.35 12.59 34.69
C ILE A 4 15.29 13.35 33.88
N MET A 5 15.03 14.61 34.24
CA MET A 5 14.09 15.47 33.51
C MET A 5 14.54 15.73 32.07
N ASN A 6 15.84 15.96 31.84
CA ASN A 6 16.37 16.11 30.48
C ASN A 6 16.25 14.83 29.65
N ILE A 7 16.51 13.66 30.24
CA ILE A 7 16.37 12.38 29.54
C ILE A 7 14.90 12.14 29.14
N ALA A 8 13.95 12.45 30.03
CA ALA A 8 12.53 12.33 29.74
C ALA A 8 12.10 13.24 28.58
N VAL A 9 12.63 14.48 28.52
CA VAL A 9 12.33 15.44 27.44
C VAL A 9 12.79 14.94 26.06
N PHE A 10 13.84 14.14 25.97
CA PHE A 10 14.29 13.55 24.70
C PHE A 10 13.62 12.22 24.36
N LEU A 11 13.38 11.36 25.36
CA LEU A 11 12.81 10.04 25.13
C LEU A 11 11.31 10.10 24.80
N LEU A 12 10.54 10.98 25.46
CA LEU A 12 9.09 11.07 25.21
C LEU A 12 8.72 11.40 23.75
N PRO A 13 9.29 12.46 23.12
CA PRO A 13 8.97 12.77 21.72
C PRO A 13 9.56 11.74 20.75
N PHE A 14 10.67 11.07 21.12
CA PHE A 14 11.23 9.99 20.31
C PHE A 14 10.28 8.79 20.24
N PHE A 15 9.76 8.33 21.38
CA PHE A 15 8.77 7.25 21.41
C PHE A 15 7.42 7.66 20.80
N LEU A 16 7.00 8.92 20.96
CA LEU A 16 5.80 9.46 20.31
C LEU A 16 5.94 9.49 18.77
N GLY A 17 7.11 9.88 18.27
CA GLY A 17 7.42 9.89 16.83
C GLY A 17 7.43 8.49 16.20
N LEU A 18 7.88 7.48 16.95
CA LEU A 18 7.84 6.09 16.50
C LEU A 18 6.40 5.56 16.35
N ALA A 19 5.48 6.00 17.20
CA ALA A 19 4.07 5.60 17.12
C ALA A 19 3.32 6.23 15.93
N VAL A 20 3.74 7.41 15.46
CA VAL A 20 3.09 8.14 14.35
C VAL A 20 3.59 7.69 12.96
N GLY A 21 4.72 6.98 12.88
CA GLY A 21 5.38 6.68 11.60
C GLY A 21 4.90 5.43 10.84
N ALA A 22 4.10 4.56 11.44
CA ALA A 22 3.72 3.29 10.83
C ALA A 22 2.36 3.40 10.12
N SER A 23 2.34 3.74 8.83
CA SER A 23 1.13 3.62 8.02
C SER A 23 0.85 2.14 7.70
N PRO A 24 -0.31 1.56 8.05
CA PRO A 24 -0.66 0.22 7.60
C PRO A 24 -0.74 0.15 6.07
N GLY A 25 0.09 -0.71 5.48
CA GLY A 25 0.06 -1.05 4.06
C GLY A 25 -0.69 -2.36 3.83
N VAL A 26 -1.63 -2.39 2.88
CA VAL A 26 -2.36 -3.61 2.48
C VAL A 26 -1.91 -4.06 1.10
N GLN A 27 -1.52 -5.33 0.99
CA GLN A 27 -1.18 -5.94 -0.30
C GLN A 27 -2.46 -6.31 -1.06
N ILE A 28 -2.51 -5.96 -2.34
CA ILE A 28 -3.61 -6.30 -3.23
C ILE A 28 -3.07 -6.96 -4.50
N GLY A 29 -3.83 -7.91 -5.06
CA GLY A 29 -3.54 -8.43 -6.40
C GLY A 29 -4.23 -7.58 -7.47
N GLY A 30 -3.56 -7.35 -8.59
CA GLY A 30 -4.13 -6.69 -9.76
C GLY A 30 -3.83 -7.49 -11.03
N LEU A 31 -4.88 -8.05 -11.63
CA LEU A 31 -4.78 -8.80 -12.88
C LEU A 31 -5.18 -7.90 -14.03
N PHE A 32 -4.23 -7.54 -14.88
CA PHE A 32 -4.46 -6.70 -16.05
C PHE A 32 -4.29 -7.52 -17.34
N PRO A 33 -5.21 -7.44 -18.29
CA PRO A 33 -5.00 -8.02 -19.61
C PRO A 33 -3.79 -7.43 -20.32
N ARG A 34 -3.07 -8.24 -21.10
CA ARG A 34 -2.05 -7.71 -22.02
C ARG A 34 -2.69 -6.72 -23.00
N GLY A 35 -2.14 -5.52 -23.07
CA GLY A 35 -2.65 -4.41 -23.89
C GLY A 35 -3.60 -3.46 -23.15
N ALA A 36 -3.94 -3.71 -21.88
CA ALA A 36 -4.72 -2.80 -21.04
C ALA A 36 -3.86 -1.67 -20.43
N ASP A 37 -2.98 -1.08 -21.24
CA ASP A 37 -1.99 -0.09 -20.77
C ASP A 37 -2.66 1.22 -20.31
N GLN A 38 -3.80 1.58 -20.92
CA GLN A 38 -4.57 2.76 -20.55
C GLN A 38 -5.23 2.57 -19.18
N GLU A 39 -5.84 1.41 -18.94
CA GLU A 39 -6.48 1.05 -17.67
C GLU A 39 -5.45 0.91 -16.57
N TYR A 40 -4.31 0.27 -16.85
CA TYR A 40 -3.20 0.18 -15.90
C TYR A 40 -2.64 1.57 -15.54
N SER A 41 -2.53 2.46 -16.52
CA SER A 41 -2.10 3.84 -16.29
C SER A 41 -3.11 4.62 -15.44
N ALA A 42 -4.41 4.51 -15.73
CA ALA A 42 -5.48 5.12 -14.95
C ALA A 42 -5.51 4.59 -13.51
N PHE A 43 -5.30 3.29 -13.33
CA PHE A 43 -5.19 2.66 -12.00
C PHE A 43 -4.05 3.26 -11.18
N ARG A 44 -2.86 3.42 -11.79
CA ARG A 44 -1.71 4.05 -11.11
C ARG A 44 -1.98 5.49 -10.71
N ILE A 45 -2.67 6.27 -11.56
CA ILE A 45 -3.09 7.63 -11.24
C ILE A 45 -4.05 7.62 -10.05
N GLY A 46 -5.03 6.71 -10.05
CA GLY A 46 -5.96 6.53 -8.93
C GLY A 46 -5.25 6.20 -7.61
N MET A 47 -4.25 5.33 -7.63
CA MET A 47 -3.47 5.02 -6.42
C MET A 47 -2.75 6.23 -5.85
N VAL A 48 -2.23 7.12 -6.69
CA VAL A 48 -1.59 8.37 -6.24
C VAL A 48 -2.64 9.36 -5.72
N GLN A 49 -3.75 9.49 -6.43
CA GLN A 49 -4.81 10.46 -6.12
C GLN A 49 -5.55 10.12 -4.81
N PHE A 50 -5.80 8.84 -4.56
CA PHE A 50 -6.61 8.37 -3.42
C PHE A 50 -5.78 7.72 -2.31
N GLY A 51 -4.47 7.50 -2.52
CA GLY A 51 -3.59 6.96 -1.49
C GLY A 51 -3.35 7.98 -0.37
N THR A 52 -3.61 7.59 0.87
CA THR A 52 -3.39 8.45 2.05
C THR A 52 -2.08 8.09 2.75
N SER A 53 -1.61 8.97 3.64
CA SER A 53 -0.48 8.66 4.53
C SER A 53 -0.84 7.68 5.64
N GLU A 54 -2.13 7.50 5.92
CA GLU A 54 -2.62 6.58 6.95
C GLU A 54 -2.86 5.17 6.41
N PHE A 55 -3.09 5.03 5.10
CA PHE A 55 -3.40 3.74 4.49
C PHE A 55 -2.91 3.68 3.04
N ARG A 56 -2.02 2.72 2.75
CA ARG A 56 -1.47 2.54 1.39
C ARG A 56 -1.73 1.15 0.86
N LEU A 57 -2.04 1.08 -0.44
CA LEU A 57 -2.14 -0.16 -1.18
C LEU A 57 -0.80 -0.47 -1.84
N THR A 58 -0.34 -1.71 -1.69
CA THR A 58 0.85 -2.23 -2.37
C THR A 58 0.39 -3.28 -3.39
N PRO A 59 0.24 -2.91 -4.67
CA PRO A 59 -0.28 -3.84 -5.67
C PRO A 59 0.81 -4.82 -6.15
N HIS A 60 0.43 -6.10 -6.27
CA HIS A 60 1.14 -7.11 -7.05
C HIS A 60 0.43 -7.25 -8.39
N ILE A 61 1.09 -6.85 -9.49
CA ILE A 61 0.46 -6.74 -10.81
C ILE A 61 0.95 -7.86 -11.72
N ASP A 62 0.01 -8.65 -12.24
CA ASP A 62 0.28 -9.71 -13.21
C ASP A 62 -0.43 -9.41 -14.54
N ASN A 63 0.35 -9.34 -15.62
CA ASN A 63 -0.16 -9.10 -16.97
C ASN A 63 -0.54 -10.43 -17.64
N LEU A 64 -1.85 -10.72 -17.66
CA LEU A 64 -2.40 -11.97 -18.17
C LEU A 64 -2.77 -11.86 -19.65
N GLU A 65 -2.56 -12.93 -20.41
CA GLU A 65 -3.25 -13.08 -21.69
C GLU A 65 -4.73 -13.35 -21.42
N VAL A 66 -5.63 -12.65 -22.14
CA VAL A 66 -7.10 -12.68 -21.95
C VAL A 66 -7.68 -14.11 -21.91
N ALA A 67 -6.99 -15.09 -22.51
CA ALA A 67 -7.37 -16.50 -22.49
C ALA A 67 -7.31 -17.15 -21.09
N ASN A 68 -6.50 -16.63 -20.15
CA ASN A 68 -6.41 -17.13 -18.77
C ASN A 68 -7.31 -16.35 -17.79
N SER A 69 -7.94 -15.25 -18.23
CA SER A 69 -8.80 -14.42 -17.37
C SER A 69 -10.10 -15.13 -16.98
N PHE A 70 -10.69 -15.91 -17.91
CA PHE A 70 -11.87 -16.74 -17.63
C PHE A 70 -11.55 -18.01 -16.81
N ALA A 71 -10.30 -18.47 -16.82
CA ALA A 71 -9.88 -19.62 -16.04
C ALA A 71 -9.78 -19.31 -14.54
N VAL A 72 -9.46 -18.05 -14.17
CA VAL A 72 -9.39 -17.63 -12.77
C VAL A 72 -10.79 -17.53 -12.14
N THR A 73 -11.82 -17.19 -12.91
CA THR A 73 -13.22 -17.19 -12.42
C THR A 73 -13.75 -18.60 -12.17
N ASN A 74 -13.25 -19.61 -12.88
CA ASN A 74 -13.72 -20.99 -12.77
C ASN A 74 -13.00 -21.82 -11.69
N CYS A 75 -12.00 -21.25 -11.00
CA CYS A 75 -11.30 -21.94 -9.90
C CYS A 75 -11.96 -21.70 -8.53
N CYS A 76 -13.08 -20.97 -8.51
CA CYS A 76 -13.91 -20.73 -7.33
C CYS A 76 -15.31 -21.37 -7.44
N GLU A 77 -15.55 -22.18 -8.48
CA GLU A 77 -16.70 -23.09 -8.58
C GLU A 77 -16.29 -24.50 -8.11
#